data_AF-A0A3S0AZF4-F1
#
_entry.id   AF-A0A3S0AZF4-F1
#
_cell.length_a   1.000
_cell.length_b   1.000
_cell.length_c   1.000
_cell.angle_alpha   90.00
_cell.angle_beta   90.00
_cell.angle_gamma   90.00
#
_symmetry.space_group_name_H-M   'P 1'
#
loop_
_entity.id
_entity.type
_entity.pdbx_description
1 polymer ?
#
loop_
_entity_poly.entity_id
_entity_poly.type
_entity_poly.pdbx_seq_one_letter_code
_entity_poly.pdbx_strand_id
1 'polypeptide(L)'
;MSDQEILGIVDRAVDDFNGDLDDLESAIGMLMLGRHYGWRVILLIHSPTTVRKYLKILGLKNLRDVLPEVGVLAHRSNAWRLLDGTKNFWKVVRGQISGVRSPRVEKAPREPS
;
A
#
# COMPACT_ATOMS: atom_id res chain seq x y z
N MET A 1 12.47 -10.09 -2.78
CA MET A 1 11.69 -11.23 -2.29
C MET A 1 10.94 -11.82 -3.46
N SER A 2 10.89 -13.14 -3.57
CA SER A 2 10.15 -13.86 -4.59
C SER A 2 8.64 -13.86 -4.29
N ASP A 3 7.82 -14.13 -5.30
CA ASP A 3 6.37 -14.24 -5.12
C ASP A 3 5.99 -15.35 -4.12
N GLN A 4 6.73 -16.46 -4.12
CA GLN A 4 6.50 -17.58 -3.19
C GLN A 4 6.73 -17.17 -1.73
N GLU A 5 7.78 -16.41 -1.45
CA GLU A 5 8.05 -15.90 -0.09
C GLU A 5 6.97 -14.91 0.38
N ILE A 6 6.44 -14.09 -0.53
CA ILE A 6 5.32 -13.18 -0.22
C ILE A 6 4.05 -13.97 0.09
N LEU A 7 3.73 -15.01 -0.69
CA LEU A 7 2.60 -15.88 -0.40
C LEU A 7 2.77 -16.59 0.96
N GLY A 8 3.98 -17.04 1.30
CA GLY A 8 4.25 -17.61 2.63
C GLY A 8 4.12 -16.61 3.79
N ILE A 9 4.18 -15.29 3.54
CA ILE A 9 3.80 -14.28 4.54
C ILE A 9 2.27 -14.21 4.66
N VAL A 10 1.55 -14.27 3.53
CA VAL A 10 0.08 -14.25 3.51
C VAL A 10 -0.49 -15.47 4.22
N ASP A 11 -0.03 -16.67 3.89
CA ASP A 11 -0.55 -17.91 4.47
C ASP A 11 -0.38 -17.91 6.00
N ARG A 12 0.81 -17.56 6.50
CA ARG A 12 1.06 -17.43 7.94
C ARG A 12 0.20 -16.35 8.59
N ALA A 13 0.03 -15.20 7.94
CA ALA A 13 -0.83 -14.15 8.45
C ALA A 13 -2.28 -14.62 8.51
N VAL A 14 -2.77 -15.45 7.59
CA VAL A 14 -4.13 -16.02 7.64
C VAL A 14 -4.26 -17.05 8.76
N ASP A 15 -3.31 -17.97 8.87
CA ASP A 15 -3.35 -19.06 9.84
C ASP A 15 -3.29 -18.57 11.29
N ASP A 16 -2.47 -17.55 11.56
CA ASP A 16 -2.23 -17.05 12.92
C ASP A 16 -3.19 -15.91 13.33
N PHE A 17 -3.98 -15.36 12.39
CA PHE A 17 -4.77 -14.16 12.66
C PHE A 17 -6.01 -14.44 13.49
N ASN A 18 -6.15 -13.66 14.56
CA ASN A 18 -7.33 -13.61 15.39
C ASN A 18 -7.73 -12.15 15.58
N GLY A 19 -8.84 -11.75 14.96
CA GLY A 19 -9.30 -10.36 14.95
C GLY A 19 -10.32 -10.10 13.84
N ASP A 20 -10.43 -8.82 13.45
CA ASP A 20 -11.33 -8.38 12.39
C ASP A 20 -10.79 -8.76 11.00
N LEU A 21 -11.54 -9.56 10.25
CA LEU A 21 -11.12 -10.04 8.92
C LEU A 21 -10.99 -8.90 7.90
N ASP A 22 -11.70 -7.79 8.07
CA ASP A 22 -11.57 -6.61 7.19
C ASP A 22 -10.15 -6.01 7.28
N ASP A 23 -9.55 -6.08 8.48
CA ASP A 23 -8.18 -5.64 8.71
C ASP A 23 -7.15 -6.59 8.10
N LEU A 24 -7.41 -7.90 8.17
CA LEU A 24 -6.57 -8.92 7.54
C LEU A 24 -6.60 -8.78 6.02
N GLU A 25 -7.79 -8.69 5.42
CA GLU A 25 -7.97 -8.47 3.98
C GLU A 25 -7.23 -7.21 3.54
N SER A 26 -7.40 -6.10 4.26
CA SER A 26 -6.74 -4.84 3.95
C SER A 26 -5.22 -4.93 4.07
N ALA A 27 -4.70 -5.64 5.07
CA ALA A 27 -3.26 -5.84 5.25
C ALA A 27 -2.66 -6.67 4.11
N ILE A 28 -3.32 -7.78 3.74
CA ILE A 28 -2.93 -8.62 2.59
C ILE A 28 -2.99 -7.79 1.30
N GLY A 29 -4.07 -7.03 1.09
CA GLY A 29 -4.23 -6.15 -0.06
C GLY A 29 -3.11 -5.11 -0.17
N MET A 30 -2.72 -4.50 0.95
CA MET A 30 -1.57 -3.57 1.00
C MET A 30 -0.28 -4.26 0.56
N LEU A 31 0.01 -5.48 1.02
CA LEU A 31 1.20 -6.24 0.63
C LEU A 31 1.17 -6.60 -0.87
N MET A 32 0.02 -7.10 -1.35
CA MET A 32 -0.17 -7.57 -2.72
C MET A 32 -0.19 -6.44 -3.75
N LEU A 33 -0.63 -5.25 -3.39
CA LEU A 33 -0.46 -4.05 -4.21
C LEU A 33 0.97 -3.52 -4.09
N GLY A 34 1.53 -3.54 -2.89
CA GLY A 34 2.88 -3.09 -2.60
C GLY A 34 3.96 -3.77 -3.43
N ARG A 35 3.80 -5.06 -3.77
CA ARG A 35 4.76 -5.77 -4.66
C ARG A 35 4.84 -5.17 -6.06
N HIS A 36 3.75 -4.59 -6.54
CA HIS A 36 3.65 -4.02 -7.90
C HIS A 36 3.92 -2.51 -7.94
N TYR A 37 3.53 -1.80 -6.89
CA TYR A 37 3.64 -0.34 -6.81
C TYR A 37 4.86 0.15 -6.02
N GLY A 38 5.43 -0.69 -5.16
CA GLY A 38 6.52 -0.36 -4.25
C GLY A 38 6.08 0.32 -2.97
N TRP A 39 6.92 0.24 -1.93
CA TRP A 39 6.57 0.74 -0.59
C TRP A 39 6.35 2.25 -0.56
N ARG A 40 6.97 3.03 -1.45
CA ARG A 40 6.77 4.48 -1.50
C ARG A 40 5.34 4.84 -1.84
N VAL A 41 4.74 4.14 -2.81
CA VAL A 41 3.34 4.38 -3.18
C VAL A 41 2.41 4.01 -2.02
N ILE A 42 2.69 2.89 -1.34
CA ILE A 42 1.92 2.45 -0.17
C ILE A 42 1.91 3.51 0.94
N LEU A 43 3.05 4.14 1.23
CA LEU A 43 3.14 5.21 2.23
C LEU A 43 2.42 6.51 1.84
N LEU A 44 2.06 6.69 0.56
CA LEU A 44 1.29 7.85 0.11
C LEU A 44 -0.22 7.64 0.22
N ILE A 45 -0.68 6.38 0.13
CA ILE A 45 -2.11 6.05 0.13
C ILE A 45 -2.63 5.67 1.52
N HIS A 46 -1.76 5.18 2.41
CA HIS A 46 -2.12 4.82 3.77
C HIS A 46 -1.47 5.72 4.81
N SER A 47 -2.20 5.99 5.90
CA SER A 47 -1.64 6.71 7.03
C SER A 47 -0.52 5.90 7.71
N PRO A 48 0.46 6.54 8.38
CA PRO A 48 1.49 5.82 9.15
C PRO A 48 0.91 4.87 10.20
N THR A 49 -0.23 5.21 10.80
CA THR A 49 -0.92 4.36 11.79
C THR A 49 -1.49 3.11 11.14
N THR A 50 -2.14 3.25 9.98
CA THR A 50 -2.65 2.14 9.18
C THR A 50 -1.53 1.20 8.75
N VAL A 51 -0.43 1.74 8.23
CA VAL A 51 0.73 0.93 7.81
C VAL A 51 1.31 0.14 8.99
N ARG A 52 1.46 0.76 10.16
CA ARG A 52 1.93 0.06 11.37
C ARG A 52 0.99 -1.06 11.81
N LYS A 53 -0.33 -0.84 11.72
CA LYS A 53 -1.33 -1.86 12.03
C LYS A 53 -1.17 -3.06 11.09
N TYR A 54 -1.14 -2.82 9.79
CA TYR A 54 -1.03 -3.90 8.80
C TYR A 54 0.31 -4.62 8.85
N LEU A 55 1.41 -3.93 9.13
CA LEU A 55 2.71 -4.57 9.36
C LEU A 55 2.66 -5.55 10.54
N LYS A 56 1.98 -5.20 11.64
CA LYS A 56 1.81 -6.11 12.78
C LYS A 56 1.00 -7.34 12.41
N ILE A 57 -0.10 -7.17 11.67
CA ILE A 57 -0.94 -8.28 11.19
C ILE A 57 -0.11 -9.24 10.31
N LEU A 58 0.72 -8.71 9.42
CA LEU A 58 1.55 -9.50 8.52
C LEU A 58 2.83 -10.06 9.18
N GLY A 59 3.08 -9.78 10.47
CA GLY A 59 4.31 -10.18 11.14
C GLY A 59 5.58 -9.52 10.58
N LEU A 60 5.45 -8.34 9.96
CA LEU A 60 6.55 -7.62 9.31
C LEU A 60 7.06 -6.46 10.16
N LYS A 61 8.37 -6.21 10.12
CA LYS A 61 8.98 -5.04 10.75
C LYS A 61 8.87 -3.80 9.86
N ASN A 62 9.12 -3.95 8.56
CA ASN A 62 9.07 -2.85 7.60
C ASN A 62 8.66 -3.35 6.20
N LEU A 63 7.96 -2.50 5.45
CA LEU A 63 7.64 -2.75 4.04
C LEU A 63 8.90 -2.81 3.17
N ARG A 64 9.94 -2.05 3.53
CA ARG A 64 11.21 -1.98 2.78
C ARG A 64 11.94 -3.32 2.70
N ASP A 65 11.68 -4.21 3.64
CA ASP A 65 12.36 -5.50 3.74
C ASP A 65 11.79 -6.49 2.70
N VAL A 66 10.56 -6.24 2.24
CA VAL A 66 9.79 -7.19 1.40
C VAL A 66 9.34 -6.60 0.07
N LEU A 67 9.25 -5.27 -0.04
CA LEU A 67 8.78 -4.56 -1.24
C LEU A 67 9.88 -3.74 -1.91
N PRO A 68 9.84 -3.58 -3.25
CA PRO A 68 10.71 -2.65 -3.95
C PRO A 68 10.41 -1.20 -3.54
N GLU A 69 11.39 -0.32 -3.72
CA GLU A 69 11.19 1.12 -3.45
C GLU A 69 10.15 1.76 -4.36
N VAL A 70 10.27 1.51 -5.65
CA VAL A 70 9.32 1.92 -6.68
C VAL A 70 9.04 0.68 -7.52
N GLY A 71 7.79 0.24 -7.56
CA GLY A 71 7.39 -0.92 -8.33
C GLY A 71 7.11 -0.58 -9.80
N VAL A 72 7.03 -1.62 -10.64
CA VAL A 72 6.82 -1.48 -12.09
C VAL A 72 5.54 -0.69 -12.45
N LEU A 73 4.52 -0.74 -11.59
CA LEU A 73 3.26 -0.03 -11.79
C LEU A 73 3.18 1.34 -11.09
N ALA A 74 4.25 1.79 -10.42
CA ALA A 74 4.23 3.04 -9.65
C ALA A 74 3.77 4.26 -10.46
N HIS A 75 4.15 4.33 -11.75
CA HIS A 75 3.76 5.39 -12.68
C HIS A 75 2.24 5.49 -12.90
N ARG A 76 1.48 4.40 -12.66
CA ARG A 76 0.01 4.41 -12.78
C ARG A 76 -0.67 5.10 -11.60
N SER A 77 0.01 5.23 -10.46
CA SER A 77 -0.54 5.90 -9.27
C SER A 77 -0.58 7.42 -9.46
N ASN A 78 -1.78 8.01 -9.36
CA ASN A 78 -1.95 9.46 -9.39
C ASN A 78 -1.16 10.14 -8.26
N ALA A 79 -1.09 9.52 -7.07
CA ALA A 79 -0.32 10.05 -5.95
C ALA A 79 1.19 10.07 -6.25
N TRP A 80 1.71 9.08 -6.98
CA TRP A 80 3.11 9.04 -7.39
C TRP A 80 3.44 10.08 -8.46
N ARG A 81 2.54 10.27 -9.45
CA ARG A 81 2.73 11.26 -10.52
C ARG A 81 2.79 12.70 -10.01
N LEU A 82 2.17 12.98 -8.86
CA LEU A 82 2.16 14.31 -8.24
C LEU A 82 3.44 14.64 -7.46
N LEU A 83 4.43 13.75 -7.41
CA LEU A 83 5.69 13.96 -6.71
C LEU A 83 6.84 14.29 -7.67
N ASP A 84 7.56 15.39 -7.42
CA ASP A 84 8.85 15.72 -8.05
C ASP A 84 10.01 14.81 -7.54
N GLY A 85 9.75 13.52 -7.36
CA GLY A 85 10.72 12.57 -6.82
C GLY A 85 10.92 12.68 -5.30
N THR A 86 12.18 12.69 -4.83
CA THR A 86 12.54 12.52 -3.41
C THR A 86 12.42 13.79 -2.56
N LYS A 87 12.52 14.98 -3.16
CA LYS A 87 12.60 16.27 -2.43
C LYS A 87 11.36 16.56 -1.58
N ASN A 88 10.19 16.11 -2.02
CA ASN A 88 8.91 16.39 -1.35
C ASN A 88 8.25 15.15 -0.74
N PHE A 89 8.80 13.94 -0.95
CA PHE A 89 8.19 12.69 -0.52
C PHE A 89 7.91 12.63 0.99
N TRP A 90 8.93 12.85 1.83
CA TRP A 90 8.78 12.81 3.29
C TRP A 90 7.91 13.94 3.85
N LYS A 91 7.76 15.05 3.11
CA LYS A 91 6.82 16.11 3.48
C LYS A 91 5.39 15.67 3.23
N VAL A 92 5.10 15.01 2.10
CA VAL A 92 3.78 14.43 1.80
C VAL A 92 3.43 13.32 2.80
N VAL A 93 4.33 12.37 3.04
CA VAL A 93 4.10 11.25 3.98
C VAL A 93 3.81 11.75 5.40
N ARG A 94 4.40 12.88 5.81
CA ARG A 94 4.14 13.51 7.12
C ARG A 94 2.91 14.43 7.11
N GLY A 95 2.14 14.49 6.02
CA GLY A 95 0.97 15.36 5.89
C GLY A 95 1.29 16.86 5.83
N GLN A 96 2.54 17.23 5.53
CA GLN A 96 3.00 18.62 5.52
C GLN A 96 2.73 19.35 4.19
N ILE A 97 2.13 18.66 3.21
CA ILE A 97 1.67 19.22 1.93
C ILE A 97 0.20 18.86 1.80
N SER A 98 -0.68 19.85 1.96
CA SER A 98 -2.13 19.71 1.77
C SER A 98 -2.46 19.94 0.30
N GLY A 99 -3.02 18.93 -0.38
CA GLY A 99 -3.41 19.06 -1.79
C GLY A 99 -3.79 17.76 -2.52
N VAL A 100 -3.34 16.59 -2.05
CA VAL A 100 -3.71 15.31 -2.64
C VAL A 100 -4.96 14.77 -1.93
N ARG A 101 -6.14 15.31 -2.28
CA ARG A 101 -7.40 14.62 -1.96
C ARG A 101 -7.39 13.31 -2.74
N SER A 102 -7.58 12.19 -2.06
CA SER A 102 -7.79 10.88 -2.68
C SER A 102 -8.80 11.03 -3.83
N PRO A 103 -8.50 10.60 -5.06
CA PRO A 103 -9.50 10.62 -6.10
C PRO A 103 -10.64 9.72 -5.62
N ARG A 104 -11.81 10.33 -5.40
CA ARG A 104 -13.05 9.56 -5.32
C ARG A 104 -13.11 8.76 -6.61
N VAL A 105 -13.23 7.43 -6.49
CA VAL A 105 -13.51 6.57 -7.64
C VAL A 105 -14.87 7.00 -8.15
N GLU A 106 -14.91 7.82 -9.19
CA GLU A 106 -16.11 7.95 -10.01
C GLU A 106 -16.37 6.58 -10.62
N LYS A 107 -17.47 5.94 -10.20
CA LYS A 107 -17.96 4.74 -10.87
C LYS A 107 -18.21 5.13 -12.33
N ALA A 108 -17.51 4.46 -13.24
CA ALA A 108 -17.75 4.61 -14.67
C ALA A 108 -19.25 4.42 -14.97
N PRO A 109 -19.85 5.22 -15.88
CA PRO A 109 -21.24 5.02 -16.27
C PRO A 109 -21.44 3.59 -16.77
N ARG A 110 -22.45 2.90 -16.25
CA ARG A 110 -22.90 1.63 -16.82
C ARG A 110 -23.51 1.94 -18.18
N GLU A 111 -22.98 1.35 -19.24
CA GLU A 111 -23.62 1.41 -20.55
C GLU A 111 -25.02 0.80 -20.47
N PRO A 112 -26.05 1.44 -21.04
CA PRO A 112 -27.39 0.88 -21.06
C PRO A 112 -27.42 -0.33 -22.01
N SER A 113 -27.99 -1.42 -21.51
CA SER A 113 -28.33 -2.63 -22.28
C SER A 113 -29.47 -2.38 -23.25
#